data_AF-A0A8S3ERX7-F1
#
_entry.id   AF-A0A8S3ERX7-F1
#
_cell.length_a   1.000
_cell.length_b   1.000
_cell.length_c   1.000
_cell.angle_alpha   90.00
_cell.angle_beta   90.00
_cell.angle_gamma   90.00
#
_symmetry.space_group_name_H-M   'P 1'
#
loop_
_entity.id
_entity.type
_entity.pdbx_description
1 polymer ?
#
loop_
_entity_poly.entity_id
_entity_poly.type
_entity_poly.pdbx_seq_one_letter_code
_entity_poly.pdbx_strand_id
1 'polypeptide(L)'
;AQSSSPSAPIKQSWPSMGHSTSTKTVFESSERQTVAQLCGWSNVDSKSVGYDRMSLLLEQDEYEKVAALYIFQMNVNRALEILNEGLQRGGKEELATLILALVGSIRATSTNNDDKALIDEFSSVTKLFHRPYVRAMFGFILTPDGQDLQYECVLDEQLDLNDKVAFAARYLNEQRLYDKLDKLAEESREKGDLQGILLTGLRQNGCELIQKYLDQTSDIRTAALLGIYVQEDVYQECPYVQEWIEGLII
;
A
#
# COMPACT_ATOMS: atom_id res chain seq x y z
N ALA A 1 -18.08 19.42 -12.22
CA ALA A 1 -17.21 19.38 -11.03
C ALA A 1 -18.11 19.38 -9.79
N GLN A 2 -18.43 18.21 -9.26
CA GLN A 2 -19.00 18.12 -7.92
C GLN A 2 -17.85 18.40 -6.96
N SER A 3 -18.01 19.38 -6.07
CA SER A 3 -17.04 19.67 -5.02
C SER A 3 -16.93 18.43 -4.13
N SER A 4 -15.78 17.75 -4.19
CA SER A 4 -15.42 16.70 -3.25
C SER A 4 -15.50 17.29 -1.84
N SER A 5 -16.32 16.68 -0.99
CA SER A 5 -16.40 17.08 0.42
C SER A 5 -15.07 16.69 1.08
N PRO A 6 -14.43 17.58 1.86
CA PRO A 6 -13.16 17.24 2.50
C PRO A 6 -13.36 16.01 3.41
N SER A 7 -12.51 15.01 3.23
CA SER A 7 -12.54 13.77 4.02
C SER A 7 -12.31 14.10 5.49
N ALA A 8 -13.30 13.83 6.35
CA ALA A 8 -13.19 14.12 7.77
C ALA A 8 -12.21 13.14 8.45
N PRO A 9 -11.32 13.62 9.34
CA PRO A 9 -10.42 12.76 10.09
C PRO A 9 -11.21 11.97 11.14
N ILE A 10 -11.03 10.65 11.16
CA ILE A 10 -11.62 9.73 12.13
C ILE A 10 -10.49 9.10 12.92
N LYS A 11 -10.62 9.07 14.25
CA LYS A 11 -9.67 8.35 15.10
C LYS A 11 -10.08 6.89 15.23
N GLN A 12 -9.25 5.98 14.76
CA GLN A 12 -9.43 4.55 14.90
C GLN A 12 -8.48 4.00 15.97
N SER A 13 -8.99 3.29 16.96
CA SER A 13 -8.16 2.60 17.96
C SER A 13 -7.75 1.22 17.46
N TRP A 14 -6.63 0.71 17.99
CA TRP A 14 -6.28 -0.69 17.82
C TRP A 14 -7.36 -1.57 18.46
N PRO A 15 -7.91 -2.57 17.74
CA PRO A 15 -8.82 -3.53 18.33
C PRO A 15 -8.14 -4.20 19.53
N SER A 16 -8.84 -4.18 20.65
CA SER A 16 -8.27 -4.39 21.98
C SER A 16 -7.58 -5.75 22.16
N MET A 17 -6.32 -5.72 22.61
CA MET A 17 -5.76 -6.70 23.57
C MET A 17 -5.76 -6.13 25.01
N GLY A 18 -6.84 -5.42 25.37
CA GLY A 18 -6.99 -4.65 26.61
C GLY A 18 -6.74 -3.14 26.39
N HIS A 19 -7.68 -2.31 26.87
CA HIS A 19 -7.68 -0.83 26.94
C HIS A 19 -6.59 -0.05 26.13
N SER A 20 -6.47 -0.29 24.82
CA SER A 20 -5.55 0.48 23.98
C SER A 20 -6.08 1.91 23.84
N THR A 21 -5.30 2.88 24.31
CA THR A 21 -5.56 4.32 24.11
C THR A 21 -4.90 4.87 22.85
N SER A 22 -3.97 4.12 22.24
CA SER A 22 -3.36 4.51 20.96
C SER A 22 -4.40 4.48 19.84
N THR A 23 -4.43 5.56 19.08
CA THR A 23 -5.29 5.77 17.93
C THR A 23 -4.46 6.05 16.70
N LYS A 24 -5.06 5.91 15.53
CA LYS A 24 -4.52 6.39 14.26
C LYS A 24 -5.60 7.23 13.60
N THR A 25 -5.22 8.40 13.10
CA THR A 25 -6.10 9.21 12.28
C THR A 25 -6.22 8.59 10.89
N VAL A 26 -7.44 8.27 10.48
CA VAL A 26 -7.79 7.82 9.13
C VAL A 26 -8.67 8.85 8.44
N PHE A 27 -8.56 8.94 7.12
CA PHE A 27 -9.37 9.82 6.29
C PHE A 27 -10.31 8.98 5.44
N GLU A 28 -11.61 9.24 5.55
CA GLU A 28 -12.63 8.48 4.83
C GLU A 28 -13.39 9.38 3.84
N SER A 29 -13.54 8.88 2.61
CA SER A 29 -14.43 9.42 1.59
C SER A 29 -14.76 8.33 0.57
N SER A 30 -15.78 8.55 -0.26
CA SER A 30 -16.15 7.59 -1.32
C SER A 30 -15.02 7.37 -2.34
N GLU A 31 -14.25 8.42 -2.62
CA GLU A 31 -13.09 8.42 -3.49
C GLU A 31 -11.95 7.60 -2.86
N ARG A 32 -11.63 7.83 -1.59
CA ARG A 32 -10.60 7.06 -0.86
C ARG A 32 -10.96 5.59 -0.75
N GLN A 33 -12.24 5.27 -0.56
CA GLN A 33 -12.73 3.88 -0.57
C GLN A 33 -12.57 3.23 -1.95
N THR A 34 -12.86 3.97 -3.03
CA THR A 34 -12.65 3.50 -4.39
C THR A 34 -11.18 3.23 -4.67
N VAL A 35 -10.29 4.13 -4.25
CA VAL A 35 -8.83 3.93 -4.34
C VAL A 35 -8.40 2.67 -3.59
N ALA A 36 -8.88 2.47 -2.37
CA ALA A 36 -8.58 1.26 -1.60
C ALA A 36 -9.02 -0.01 -2.35
N GLN A 37 -10.23 -0.03 -2.92
CA GLN A 37 -10.73 -1.15 -3.72
C GLN A 37 -9.87 -1.43 -4.95
N LEU A 38 -9.50 -0.39 -5.72
CA LEU A 38 -8.64 -0.52 -6.89
C LEU A 38 -7.24 -1.07 -6.54
N CYS A 39 -6.74 -0.74 -5.35
CA CYS A 39 -5.48 -1.26 -4.83
C CYS A 39 -5.60 -2.68 -4.23
N GLY A 40 -6.79 -3.29 -4.24
CA GLY A 40 -7.04 -4.58 -3.62
C GLY A 40 -7.10 -4.55 -2.09
N TRP A 41 -7.29 -3.37 -1.48
CA TRP A 41 -7.61 -3.19 -0.06
C TRP A 41 -9.14 -3.12 0.09
N SER A 42 -9.84 -4.20 -0.23
CA SER A 42 -11.27 -4.32 0.06
C SER A 42 -11.47 -4.89 1.46
N ASN A 43 -12.53 -4.47 2.16
CA ASN A 43 -12.99 -5.18 3.35
C ASN A 43 -13.25 -6.63 2.97
N VAL A 44 -12.67 -7.56 3.73
CA VAL A 44 -12.71 -9.03 3.52
C VAL A 44 -14.13 -9.59 3.40
N ASP A 45 -15.15 -8.83 3.80
CA ASP A 45 -16.57 -9.21 3.73
C ASP A 45 -17.27 -8.80 2.41
N SER A 46 -16.57 -8.08 1.53
CA SER A 46 -17.03 -7.81 0.17
C SER A 46 -17.08 -9.13 -0.59
N LYS A 47 -18.28 -9.65 -0.84
CA LYS A 47 -18.56 -10.76 -1.77
C LYS A 47 -18.27 -10.34 -3.23
N SER A 48 -17.14 -9.68 -3.50
CA SER A 48 -16.65 -9.45 -4.84
C SER A 48 -16.16 -10.79 -5.39
N VAL A 49 -17.00 -11.39 -6.22
CA VAL A 49 -16.67 -12.58 -7.02
C VAL A 49 -15.52 -12.21 -7.95
N GLY A 50 -14.30 -12.55 -7.55
CA GLY A 50 -13.11 -12.40 -8.38
C GLY A 50 -11.95 -11.73 -7.64
N TYR A 51 -10.89 -12.51 -7.42
CA TYR A 51 -9.57 -12.08 -6.96
C TYR A 51 -9.46 -11.73 -5.46
N ASP A 52 -9.34 -12.76 -4.61
CA ASP A 52 -8.84 -12.55 -3.25
C ASP A 52 -7.31 -12.47 -3.26
N ARG A 53 -6.80 -11.23 -3.35
CA ARG A 53 -5.36 -10.93 -3.33
C ARG A 53 -4.67 -11.51 -2.09
N MET A 54 -5.34 -11.54 -0.94
CA MET A 54 -4.74 -12.06 0.30
C MET A 54 -4.55 -13.58 0.18
N SER A 55 -5.55 -14.31 -0.33
CA SER A 55 -5.43 -15.75 -0.58
C SER A 55 -4.29 -16.08 -1.53
N LEU A 56 -4.11 -15.33 -2.62
CA LEU A 56 -2.99 -15.54 -3.56
C LEU A 56 -1.62 -15.32 -2.90
N LEU A 57 -1.49 -14.31 -2.05
CA LEU A 57 -0.25 -14.07 -1.31
C LEU A 57 0.01 -15.20 -0.29
N LEU A 58 -1.03 -15.73 0.36
CA LEU A 58 -0.90 -16.86 1.27
C LEU A 58 -0.49 -18.15 0.54
N GLU A 59 -0.98 -18.38 -0.69
CA GLU A 59 -0.52 -19.49 -1.55
C GLU A 59 0.97 -19.36 -1.93
N GLN A 60 1.51 -18.14 -1.92
CA GLN A 60 2.91 -17.83 -2.15
C GLN A 60 3.76 -17.83 -0.86
N ASP A 61 3.20 -18.25 0.27
CA ASP A 61 3.82 -18.22 1.59
C ASP A 61 4.25 -16.80 2.07
N GLU A 62 3.61 -15.75 1.54
CA GLU A 62 3.87 -14.33 1.87
C GLU A 62 3.14 -13.89 3.16
N TYR A 63 3.21 -14.70 4.23
CA TYR A 63 2.47 -14.48 5.49
C TYR A 63 2.77 -13.12 6.13
N GLU A 64 4.02 -12.66 6.07
CA GLU A 64 4.43 -11.40 6.69
C GLU A 64 3.91 -10.18 5.94
N LYS A 65 3.86 -10.26 4.61
CA LYS A 65 3.25 -9.24 3.77
C LYS A 65 1.76 -9.16 4.06
N VAL A 66 1.06 -10.29 4.07
CA VAL A 66 -0.38 -10.33 4.39
C VAL A 66 -0.66 -9.81 5.81
N ALA A 67 0.17 -10.17 6.80
CA ALA A 67 0.05 -9.64 8.16
C ALA A 67 0.24 -8.12 8.22
N ALA A 68 1.23 -7.57 7.50
CA ALA A 68 1.44 -6.13 7.41
C ALA A 68 0.22 -5.40 6.80
N LEU A 69 -0.37 -5.97 5.73
CA LEU A 69 -1.59 -5.43 5.12
C LEU A 69 -2.77 -5.43 6.10
N TYR A 70 -2.95 -6.50 6.89
CA TYR A 70 -3.96 -6.50 7.95
C TYR A 70 -3.68 -5.47 9.05
N ILE A 71 -2.42 -5.25 9.42
CA ILE A 71 -2.06 -4.19 10.37
C ILE A 71 -2.36 -2.80 9.81
N PHE A 72 -2.10 -2.53 8.54
CA PHE A 72 -2.49 -1.27 7.88
C PHE A 72 -4.00 -1.09 7.74
N GLN A 73 -4.78 -2.16 7.91
CA GLN A 73 -6.24 -2.10 8.00
C GLN A 73 -6.74 -2.10 9.45
N MET A 74 -5.82 -1.94 10.42
CA MET A 74 -6.09 -1.97 11.85
C MET A 74 -6.69 -3.31 12.33
N ASN A 75 -6.44 -4.42 11.63
CA ASN A 75 -6.94 -5.75 11.98
C ASN A 75 -5.84 -6.63 12.58
N VAL A 76 -5.49 -6.33 13.83
CA VAL A 76 -4.43 -7.03 14.57
C VAL A 76 -4.72 -8.53 14.74
N ASN A 77 -5.97 -8.89 14.99
CA ASN A 77 -6.36 -10.28 15.20
C ASN A 77 -6.10 -11.12 13.95
N ARG A 78 -6.52 -10.64 12.76
CA ARG A 78 -6.22 -11.33 11.50
C ARG A 78 -4.72 -11.37 11.21
N ALA A 79 -3.99 -10.29 11.45
CA ALA A 79 -2.53 -10.30 11.27
C ALA A 79 -1.87 -11.40 12.10
N LEU A 80 -2.27 -11.56 13.37
CA LEU A 80 -1.75 -12.61 14.24
C LEU A 80 -2.19 -14.01 13.81
N GLU A 81 -3.44 -14.19 13.37
CA GLU A 81 -3.91 -15.46 12.82
C GLU A 81 -3.05 -15.90 11.62
N ILE A 82 -2.79 -14.99 10.68
CA ILE A 82 -1.96 -15.25 9.49
C ILE A 82 -0.52 -15.63 9.87
N LEU A 83 0.10 -14.89 10.79
CA LEU A 83 1.45 -15.21 11.24
C LEU A 83 1.52 -16.57 11.96
N ASN A 84 0.50 -16.89 12.76
CA ASN A 84 0.41 -18.19 13.44
C ASN A 84 0.19 -19.33 12.43
N GLU A 85 -0.60 -19.11 11.38
CA GLU A 85 -0.75 -20.08 10.29
C GLU A 85 0.58 -20.35 9.60
N GLY A 86 1.34 -19.30 9.26
CA GLY A 86 2.68 -19.42 8.71
C GLY A 86 3.64 -20.19 9.63
N LEU A 87 3.57 -19.94 10.94
CA LEU A 87 4.34 -20.69 11.94
C LEU A 87 3.98 -22.19 11.96
N GLN A 88 2.69 -22.51 11.92
CA GLN A 88 2.21 -23.91 11.93
C GLN A 88 2.56 -24.68 10.66
N ARG A 89 2.67 -24.00 9.52
CA ARG A 89 3.01 -24.60 8.22
C ARG A 89 4.52 -24.86 8.02
N GLY A 90 5.31 -24.81 9.09
CA GLY A 90 6.77 -25.01 9.05
C GLY A 90 7.57 -23.72 9.12
N GLY A 91 6.95 -22.62 9.54
CA GLY A 91 7.59 -21.35 9.77
C GLY A 91 8.77 -21.42 10.75
N LYS A 92 9.75 -20.56 10.52
CA LYS A 92 10.99 -20.50 11.31
C LYS A 92 10.78 -19.77 12.65
N GLU A 93 11.74 -19.90 13.56
CA GLU A 93 11.80 -19.14 14.82
C GLU A 93 11.65 -17.61 14.60
N GLU A 94 12.09 -17.11 13.44
CA GLU A 94 11.89 -15.71 13.01
C GLU A 94 10.42 -15.26 13.07
N LEU A 95 9.47 -16.11 12.65
CA LEU A 95 8.03 -15.78 12.70
C LEU A 95 7.52 -15.74 14.14
N ALA A 96 8.02 -16.60 15.03
CA ALA A 96 7.70 -16.53 16.44
C ALA A 96 8.24 -15.23 17.06
N THR A 97 9.47 -14.83 16.73
CA THR A 97 10.03 -13.53 17.12
C THR A 97 9.20 -12.37 16.58
N LEU A 98 8.74 -12.44 15.33
CA LEU A 98 7.88 -11.43 14.72
C LEU A 98 6.54 -11.29 15.46
N ILE A 99 5.88 -12.40 15.78
CA ILE A 99 4.62 -12.41 16.54
C ILE A 99 4.82 -11.75 17.91
N LEU A 100 5.88 -12.13 18.63
CA LEU A 100 6.19 -11.56 19.95
C LEU A 100 6.49 -10.06 19.86
N ALA A 101 7.28 -9.64 18.87
CA ALA A 101 7.60 -8.23 18.63
C ALA A 101 6.35 -7.41 18.24
N LEU A 102 5.44 -7.98 17.44
CA LEU A 102 4.17 -7.37 17.07
C LEU A 102 3.27 -7.12 18.28
N VAL A 103 3.03 -8.16 19.09
CA VAL A 103 2.24 -8.04 20.32
C VAL A 103 2.90 -7.05 21.29
N GLY A 104 4.23 -7.12 21.45
CA GLY A 104 4.99 -6.20 22.30
C GLY A 104 4.86 -4.74 21.86
N SER A 105 5.00 -4.46 20.56
CA SER A 105 4.93 -3.11 19.99
C SER A 105 3.55 -2.49 20.15
N ILE A 106 2.48 -3.25 19.91
CA ILE A 106 1.10 -2.78 20.09
C ILE A 106 0.80 -2.47 21.57
N ARG A 107 1.32 -3.29 22.49
CA ARG A 107 1.17 -3.04 23.93
C ARG A 107 1.98 -1.84 24.39
N ALA A 108 3.18 -1.63 23.85
CA ALA A 108 4.03 -0.49 24.17
C ALA A 108 3.40 0.85 23.78
N THR A 109 2.61 0.88 22.69
CA THR A 109 1.85 2.09 22.32
C THR A 109 0.54 2.23 23.10
N SER A 110 0.06 1.19 23.77
CA SER A 110 -1.21 1.19 24.51
C SER A 110 -1.11 1.69 25.95
N THR A 111 0.09 1.83 26.51
CA THR A 111 0.26 2.30 27.89
C THR A 111 -0.06 3.79 27.98
N ASN A 112 -0.87 4.20 28.99
CA ASN A 112 -1.27 5.61 29.20
C ASN A 112 -0.09 6.59 29.32
N ASN A 113 1.09 6.07 29.63
CA ASN A 113 2.34 6.74 29.34
C ASN A 113 2.81 6.15 28.01
N ASP A 114 2.81 6.94 26.93
CA ASP A 114 3.64 6.67 25.75
C ASP A 114 5.08 6.57 26.26
N ASP A 115 5.46 5.39 26.76
CA ASP A 115 6.70 5.19 27.47
C ASP A 115 7.77 5.20 26.40
N LYS A 116 8.23 6.41 26.11
CA LYS A 116 9.09 6.70 24.97
C LYS A 116 10.31 5.79 24.98
N ALA A 117 10.79 5.40 26.16
CA ALA A 117 11.84 4.40 26.33
C ALA A 117 11.48 3.02 25.74
N LEU A 118 10.27 2.51 26.00
CA LEU A 118 9.80 1.24 25.41
C LEU A 118 9.61 1.37 23.90
N ILE A 119 9.04 2.48 23.42
CA ILE A 119 8.90 2.74 21.98
C ILE A 119 10.27 2.80 21.29
N ASP A 120 11.25 3.46 21.91
CA ASP A 120 12.63 3.56 21.40
C ASP A 120 13.34 2.20 21.41
N GLU A 121 13.08 1.36 22.42
CA GLU A 121 13.58 -0.02 22.48
C GLU A 121 12.98 -0.88 21.36
N PHE A 122 11.66 -0.88 21.18
CA PHE A 122 11.00 -1.58 20.07
C PHE A 122 11.41 -1.03 18.70
N SER A 123 11.60 0.29 18.57
CA SER A 123 12.16 0.91 17.35
C SER A 123 13.55 0.38 17.03
N SER A 124 14.38 0.14 18.05
CA SER A 124 15.71 -0.43 17.89
C SER A 124 15.68 -1.90 17.47
N VAL A 125 14.79 -2.70 18.08
CA VAL A 125 14.60 -4.12 17.74
C VAL A 125 14.03 -4.28 16.34
N THR A 126 13.05 -3.46 15.96
CA THR A 126 12.34 -3.62 14.68
C THR A 126 13.18 -3.22 13.47
N LYS A 127 14.23 -2.40 13.66
CA LYS A 127 15.26 -2.14 12.66
C LYS A 127 16.10 -3.36 12.29
N LEU A 128 16.09 -4.41 13.10
CA LEU A 128 16.77 -5.68 12.80
C LEU A 128 16.05 -6.47 11.69
N PHE A 129 14.78 -6.16 11.40
CA PHE A 129 14.05 -6.81 10.31
C PHE A 129 14.44 -6.21 8.95
N HIS A 130 14.82 -7.08 8.02
CA HIS A 130 15.27 -6.68 6.68
C HIS A 130 14.17 -6.67 5.62
N ARG A 131 13.00 -7.25 5.91
CA ARG A 131 11.90 -7.35 4.95
C ARG A 131 11.08 -6.04 4.94
N PRO A 132 10.83 -5.40 3.78
CA PRO A 132 10.19 -4.08 3.70
C PRO A 132 8.82 -4.02 4.38
N TYR A 133 7.95 -5.01 4.15
CA TYR A 133 6.62 -5.06 4.75
C TYR A 133 6.67 -5.16 6.28
N VAL A 134 7.63 -5.91 6.83
CA VAL A 134 7.82 -6.02 8.28
C VAL A 134 8.29 -4.69 8.87
N ARG A 135 9.26 -4.02 8.24
CA ARG A 135 9.69 -2.69 8.68
C ARG A 135 8.57 -1.67 8.62
N ALA A 136 7.82 -1.64 7.52
CA ALA A 136 6.69 -0.75 7.35
C ALA A 136 5.59 -1.03 8.39
N MET A 137 5.28 -2.30 8.67
CA MET A 137 4.33 -2.70 9.71
C MET A 137 4.71 -2.14 11.08
N PHE A 138 5.96 -2.29 11.51
CA PHE A 138 6.43 -1.76 12.79
C PHE A 138 6.56 -0.25 12.79
N GLY A 139 7.07 0.34 11.71
CA GLY A 139 7.14 1.78 11.52
C GLY A 139 5.76 2.40 11.68
N PHE A 140 4.73 1.79 11.08
CA PHE A 140 3.35 2.24 11.24
C PHE A 140 2.87 2.14 12.68
N ILE A 141 3.06 1.00 13.35
CA ILE A 141 2.61 0.79 14.74
C ILE A 141 3.24 1.83 15.68
N LEU A 142 4.56 1.95 15.63
CA LEU A 142 5.37 2.75 16.56
C LEU A 142 5.29 4.26 16.29
N THR A 143 4.84 4.70 15.12
CA THR A 143 4.65 6.13 14.82
C THR A 143 3.45 6.67 15.61
N PRO A 144 3.61 7.61 16.55
CA PRO A 144 2.48 8.17 17.30
C PRO A 144 1.50 8.92 16.39
N ASP A 145 0.24 9.04 16.80
CA ASP A 145 -0.76 9.82 16.06
C ASP A 145 -0.47 11.32 16.14
N GLY A 146 -0.75 12.06 15.07
CA GLY A 146 -0.45 13.48 14.97
C GLY A 146 -1.17 14.16 13.80
N GLN A 147 -1.27 15.48 13.84
CA GLN A 147 -1.95 16.24 12.77
C GLN A 147 -1.12 16.30 11.48
N ASP A 148 0.21 16.17 11.60
CA ASP A 148 1.18 16.30 10.52
C ASP A 148 1.95 14.98 10.28
N LEU A 149 1.23 13.85 10.19
CA LEU A 149 1.82 12.54 9.86
C LEU A 149 2.08 12.34 8.36
N GLN A 150 3.33 12.12 8.00
CA GLN A 150 3.77 11.86 6.62
C GLN A 150 4.04 10.36 6.37
N TYR A 151 4.17 9.56 7.44
CA TYR A 151 4.37 8.12 7.39
C TYR A 151 5.48 7.67 6.42
N GLU A 152 6.58 8.40 6.35
CA GLU A 152 7.76 8.05 5.53
C GLU A 152 8.31 6.67 5.92
N CYS A 153 8.21 6.31 7.20
CA CYS A 153 8.55 4.99 7.72
C CYS A 153 7.79 3.82 7.06
N VAL A 154 6.68 4.11 6.37
CA VAL A 154 5.92 3.16 5.56
C VAL A 154 6.09 3.46 4.07
N LEU A 155 5.96 4.73 3.69
CA LEU A 155 5.81 5.14 2.30
C LEU A 155 7.13 5.22 1.51
N ASP A 156 8.27 5.24 2.20
CA ASP A 156 9.60 5.18 1.58
C ASP A 156 10.18 3.76 1.57
N GLU A 157 9.50 2.81 2.21
CA GLU A 157 9.84 1.39 2.13
C GLU A 157 9.56 0.82 0.73
N GLN A 158 10.21 -0.29 0.38
CA GLN A 158 10.02 -0.99 -0.90
C GLN A 158 8.77 -1.87 -0.88
N LEU A 159 7.60 -1.23 -0.78
CA LEU A 159 6.28 -1.85 -0.88
C LEU A 159 5.75 -1.78 -2.31
N ASP A 160 4.79 -2.66 -2.66
CA ASP A 160 4.05 -2.57 -3.93
C ASP A 160 3.40 -1.19 -4.07
N LEU A 161 3.34 -0.65 -5.30
CA LEU A 161 2.77 0.67 -5.55
C LEU A 161 1.32 0.76 -5.03
N ASN A 162 0.52 -0.27 -5.30
CA ASN A 162 -0.87 -0.36 -4.86
C ASN A 162 -1.00 -0.23 -3.34
N ASP A 163 -0.08 -0.81 -2.58
CA ASP A 163 -0.12 -0.73 -1.11
C ASP A 163 0.26 0.65 -0.61
N LYS A 164 1.24 1.31 -1.25
CA LYS A 164 1.60 2.70 -0.93
C LYS A 164 0.44 3.64 -1.21
N VAL A 165 -0.24 3.47 -2.34
CA VAL A 165 -1.38 4.29 -2.75
C VAL A 165 -2.55 4.10 -1.79
N ALA A 166 -2.90 2.85 -1.46
CA ALA A 166 -3.97 2.57 -0.49
C ALA A 166 -3.64 3.08 0.92
N PHE A 167 -2.40 2.89 1.37
CA PHE A 167 -1.95 3.39 2.67
C PHE A 167 -2.02 4.93 2.71
N ALA A 168 -1.48 5.61 1.70
CA ALA A 168 -1.53 7.06 1.60
C ALA A 168 -2.98 7.57 1.59
N ALA A 169 -3.84 6.94 0.78
CA ALA A 169 -5.26 7.28 0.71
C ALA A 169 -6.01 7.03 2.02
N ARG A 170 -5.54 6.14 2.90
CA ARG A 170 -6.16 5.90 4.21
C ARG A 170 -5.66 6.86 5.29
N TYR A 171 -4.38 7.22 5.27
CA TYR A 171 -3.72 7.83 6.42
C TYR A 171 -3.21 9.27 6.21
N LEU A 172 -3.06 9.73 4.96
CA LEU A 172 -2.61 11.10 4.68
C LEU A 172 -3.80 12.05 4.53
N ASN A 173 -3.62 13.25 5.08
CA ASN A 173 -4.52 14.37 4.80
C ASN A 173 -4.53 14.72 3.30
N GLU A 174 -5.52 15.49 2.86
CA GLU A 174 -5.75 15.75 1.44
C GLU A 174 -4.54 16.34 0.71
N GLN A 175 -3.90 17.38 1.27
CA GLN A 175 -2.74 18.01 0.65
C GLN A 175 -1.58 17.01 0.47
N ARG A 176 -1.24 16.27 1.53
CA ARG A 176 -0.14 15.30 1.49
C ARG A 176 -0.44 14.09 0.64
N LEU A 177 -1.72 13.72 0.54
CA LEU A 177 -2.15 12.67 -0.38
C LEU A 177 -1.82 13.10 -1.82
N TYR A 178 -2.24 14.28 -2.25
CA TYR A 178 -1.94 14.77 -3.61
C TYR A 178 -0.44 14.80 -3.88
N ASP A 179 0.34 15.43 -2.99
CA ASP A 179 1.80 15.51 -3.14
C ASP A 179 2.45 14.12 -3.25
N LYS A 180 1.97 13.15 -2.45
CA LYS A 180 2.52 11.79 -2.48
C LYS A 180 2.09 11.02 -3.74
N LEU A 181 0.84 11.16 -4.19
CA LEU A 181 0.37 10.49 -5.41
C LEU A 181 1.10 11.04 -6.65
N ASP A 182 1.31 12.35 -6.73
CA ASP A 182 2.08 12.97 -7.81
C ASP A 182 3.53 12.46 -7.83
N LYS A 183 4.17 12.39 -6.66
CA LYS A 183 5.52 11.83 -6.54
C LYS A 183 5.58 10.36 -6.96
N LEU A 184 4.61 9.54 -6.55
CA LEU A 184 4.56 8.12 -6.92
C LEU A 184 4.29 7.92 -8.42
N ALA A 185 3.45 8.77 -9.02
CA ALA A 185 3.19 8.77 -10.46
C ALA A 185 4.47 9.10 -11.25
N GLU A 186 5.20 10.13 -10.82
CA GLU A 186 6.46 10.53 -11.44
C GLU A 186 7.54 9.44 -11.31
N GLU A 187 7.72 8.88 -10.11
CA GLU A 187 8.66 7.77 -9.90
C GLU A 187 8.33 6.56 -10.78
N SER A 188 7.04 6.25 -10.96
CA SER A 188 6.59 5.14 -11.81
C SER A 188 6.86 5.43 -13.28
N ARG A 189 6.65 6.68 -13.72
CA ARG A 189 6.93 7.14 -15.07
C ARG A 189 8.43 7.09 -15.39
N GLU A 190 9.28 7.57 -14.49
CA GLU A 190 10.74 7.53 -14.65
C GLU A 190 11.27 6.10 -14.73
N LYS A 191 10.73 5.19 -13.92
CA LYS A 191 11.11 3.78 -13.88
C LYS A 191 10.53 2.97 -15.04
N GLY A 192 9.44 3.42 -15.68
CA GLY A 192 8.67 2.60 -16.60
C GLY A 192 7.92 1.47 -15.89
N ASP A 193 7.49 1.69 -14.65
CA ASP A 193 6.73 0.70 -13.88
C ASP A 193 5.25 0.74 -14.26
N LEU A 194 4.78 -0.28 -14.98
CA LEU A 194 3.40 -0.38 -15.47
C LEU A 194 2.34 -0.37 -14.35
N GLN A 195 2.69 -0.64 -13.08
CA GLN A 195 1.76 -0.43 -11.97
C GLN A 195 1.31 1.04 -11.87
N GLY A 196 2.16 1.98 -12.31
CA GLY A 196 1.89 3.42 -12.33
C GLY A 196 0.69 3.84 -13.18
N ILE A 197 0.19 2.97 -14.06
CA ILE A 197 -1.06 3.20 -14.80
C ILE A 197 -2.25 3.47 -13.86
N LEU A 198 -2.22 2.91 -12.64
CA LEU A 198 -3.20 3.21 -11.60
C LEU A 198 -3.31 4.72 -11.31
N LEU A 199 -2.19 5.43 -11.35
CA LEU A 199 -2.09 6.85 -11.01
C LEU A 199 -2.15 7.75 -12.24
N THR A 200 -1.52 7.35 -13.34
CA THR A 200 -1.44 8.16 -14.56
C THR A 200 -2.65 7.98 -15.47
N GLY A 201 -3.41 6.90 -15.28
CA GLY A 201 -4.38 6.40 -16.26
C GLY A 201 -3.71 6.06 -17.60
N LEU A 202 -4.52 5.88 -18.64
CA LEU A 202 -4.08 5.74 -20.04
C LEU A 202 -4.28 7.06 -20.80
N ARG A 203 -3.80 8.16 -20.20
CA ARG A 203 -3.73 9.52 -20.80
C ARG A 203 -2.27 9.82 -21.19
N GLN A 204 -1.94 11.07 -21.48
CA GLN A 204 -0.58 11.49 -21.85
C GLN A 204 0.49 10.95 -20.89
N ASN A 205 0.36 11.17 -19.57
CA ASN A 205 1.35 10.69 -18.59
C ASN A 205 1.47 9.15 -18.57
N GLY A 206 0.36 8.44 -18.82
CA GLY A 206 0.37 6.98 -18.91
C GLY A 206 1.03 6.46 -20.19
N CYS A 207 0.84 7.16 -21.31
CA CYS A 207 1.51 6.85 -22.55
C CYS A 207 3.02 7.08 -22.43
N GLU A 208 3.45 8.15 -21.77
CA GLU A 208 4.87 8.40 -21.49
C GLU A 208 5.49 7.30 -20.60
N LEU A 209 4.74 6.84 -19.60
CA LEU A 209 5.14 5.71 -18.76
C LEU A 209 5.29 4.42 -19.58
N ILE A 210 4.32 4.10 -20.44
CA ILE A 210 4.36 2.91 -21.30
C ILE A 210 5.51 3.01 -22.31
N GLN A 211 5.78 4.19 -22.87
CA GLN A 211 6.93 4.41 -23.74
C GLN A 211 8.23 4.12 -22.97
N LYS A 212 8.37 4.61 -21.74
CA LYS A 212 9.54 4.35 -20.91
C LYS A 212 9.74 2.87 -20.62
N TYR A 213 8.66 2.14 -20.34
CA TYR A 213 8.67 0.68 -20.19
C TYR A 213 9.15 -0.01 -21.48
N LEU A 214 8.61 0.39 -22.63
CA LEU A 214 8.96 -0.15 -23.94
C LEU A 214 10.44 0.08 -24.26
N ASP A 215 10.96 1.28 -24.02
CA ASP A 215 12.36 1.64 -24.26
C ASP A 215 13.34 0.76 -23.47
N GLN A 216 12.95 0.35 -22.25
CA GLN A 216 13.78 -0.47 -21.38
C GLN A 216 13.67 -1.97 -21.67
N THR A 217 12.48 -2.45 -22.02
CA THR A 217 12.19 -3.89 -22.12
C THR A 217 12.13 -4.39 -23.55
N SER A 218 11.92 -3.49 -24.52
CA SER A 218 11.56 -3.79 -25.91
C SER A 218 10.31 -4.69 -26.05
N ASP A 219 9.45 -4.77 -25.02
CA ASP A 219 8.21 -5.53 -25.07
C ASP A 219 7.09 -4.73 -25.76
N ILE A 220 7.17 -4.71 -27.09
CA ILE A 220 6.17 -4.04 -27.95
C ILE A 220 4.77 -4.64 -27.80
N ARG A 221 4.67 -5.92 -27.40
CA ARG A 221 3.36 -6.60 -27.30
C ARG A 221 2.57 -6.08 -26.12
N THR A 222 3.23 -5.93 -24.98
CA THR A 222 2.59 -5.34 -23.80
C THR A 222 2.19 -3.88 -24.05
N ALA A 223 3.08 -3.08 -24.67
CA ALA A 223 2.77 -1.70 -25.03
C ALA A 223 1.60 -1.57 -26.00
N ALA A 224 1.59 -2.39 -27.06
CA ALA A 224 0.51 -2.41 -28.05
C ALA A 224 -0.83 -2.83 -27.44
N LEU A 225 -0.85 -3.85 -26.59
CA LEU A 225 -2.05 -4.31 -25.90
C LEU A 225 -2.66 -3.20 -25.04
N LEU A 226 -1.82 -2.46 -24.30
CA LEU A 226 -2.26 -1.30 -23.52
C LEU A 226 -2.73 -0.15 -24.43
N GLY A 227 -2.04 0.07 -25.55
CA GLY A 227 -2.37 1.07 -26.56
C GLY A 227 -3.78 0.93 -27.13
N ILE A 228 -4.28 -0.30 -27.29
CA ILE A 228 -5.66 -0.57 -27.76
C ILE A 228 -6.72 0.02 -26.82
N TYR A 229 -6.42 0.16 -25.53
CA TYR A 229 -7.34 0.71 -24.53
C TYR A 229 -7.20 2.23 -24.34
N VAL A 230 -6.25 2.87 -25.03
CA VAL A 230 -6.08 4.34 -25.02
C VAL A 230 -7.25 4.98 -25.77
N GLN A 231 -7.83 6.04 -25.20
CA GLN A 231 -8.95 6.74 -25.83
C GLN A 231 -8.51 7.52 -27.07
N GLU A 232 -9.39 7.64 -28.07
CA GLU A 232 -9.06 8.26 -29.36
C GLU A 232 -8.60 9.73 -29.24
N ASP A 233 -9.11 10.46 -28.25
CA ASP A 233 -8.72 11.85 -27.97
C ASP A 233 -7.26 11.97 -27.55
N VAL A 234 -6.69 10.93 -26.94
CA VAL A 234 -5.28 10.89 -26.47
C VAL A 234 -4.30 10.64 -27.62
N TYR A 235 -4.73 10.07 -28.76
CA TYR A 235 -3.84 9.82 -29.89
C TYR A 235 -3.20 11.09 -30.48
N GLN A 236 -3.87 12.24 -30.33
CA GLN A 236 -3.31 13.53 -30.74
C GLN A 236 -2.13 13.96 -29.86
N GLU A 237 -2.18 13.62 -28.57
CA GLU A 237 -1.14 13.95 -27.58
C GLU A 237 -0.01 12.91 -27.61
N CYS A 238 -0.30 11.67 -28.01
CA CYS A 238 0.62 10.54 -27.98
C CYS A 238 0.59 9.76 -29.31
N PRO A 239 1.19 10.30 -30.39
CA PRO A 239 1.13 9.70 -31.73
C PRO A 239 1.83 8.33 -31.81
N TYR A 240 2.83 8.09 -30.95
CA TYR A 240 3.58 6.84 -30.88
C TYR A 240 2.72 5.62 -30.47
N VAL A 241 1.52 5.83 -29.90
CA VAL A 241 0.61 4.72 -29.57
C VAL A 241 0.19 3.94 -30.83
N GLN A 242 0.04 4.62 -31.97
CA GLN A 242 -0.27 3.96 -33.25
C GLN A 242 0.87 3.05 -33.71
N GLU A 243 2.12 3.51 -33.56
CA GLU A 243 3.32 2.72 -33.90
C GLU A 243 3.40 1.45 -33.05
N TRP A 244 3.01 1.51 -31.77
CA TRP A 244 2.95 0.33 -30.94
C TRP A 244 1.95 -0.70 -31.48
N ILE A 245 0.74 -0.26 -31.81
CA ILE A 245 -0.33 -1.12 -32.32
C ILE A 245 0.06 -1.74 -33.66
N GLU A 246 0.64 -0.97 -34.58
CA GLU A 246 1.13 -1.47 -35.87
C GLU A 246 2.26 -2.49 -35.68
N GLY A 247 3.13 -2.29 -34.70
CA GLY A 247 4.19 -3.22 -34.31
C GLY A 247 3.69 -4.58 -33.81
N LEU A 248 2.40 -4.73 -33.47
CA LEU A 248 1.79 -6.02 -33.11
C LEU A 248 1.45 -6.88 -34.34
N ILE A 249 1.30 -6.26 -35.51
CA ILE A 249 0.84 -6.91 -36.75
C ILE A 249 2.01 -7.54 -37.53
N ILE A 250 3.25 -7.17 -37.20
CA ILE A 250 4.50 -7.63 -37.83
C ILE A 250 5.12 -8.76 -37.02
#